data_AF-A0A2D5MUE9-F1
#
_entry.id   AF-A0A2D5MUE9-F1
#
_cell.length_a   1.000
_cell.length_b   1.000
_cell.length_c   1.000
_cell.angle_alpha   90.00
_cell.angle_beta   90.00
_cell.angle_gamma   90.00
#
_symmetry.space_group_name_H-M   'P 1'
#
loop_
_entity.id
_entity.type
_entity.pdbx_description
1 polymer ?
#
loop_
_entity_poly.entity_id
_entity_poly.type
_entity_poly.pdbx_seq_one_letter_code
_entity_poly.pdbx_strand_id
1 'polypeptide(L)'
;MTASTTYNGWANYETWNASLWMQNDEFLYNTARACVQYAEGENPWTKFIRCMTEGQIGRMLGETADGVKWNDPAIDEDEMVEMMLELVAD
;
A
#
# COMPACT_ATOMS: atom_id res chain seq x y z
N MET A 1 -2.67 -4.09 30.05
CA MET A 1 -2.56 -4.30 28.60
C MET A 1 -3.64 -3.47 27.95
N THR A 2 -3.28 -2.44 27.20
CA THR A 2 -4.23 -1.73 26.34
C THR A 2 -4.50 -2.64 25.15
N ALA A 3 -5.76 -3.04 24.95
CA ALA A 3 -6.13 -3.74 23.73
C ALA A 3 -5.90 -2.78 22.56
N SER A 4 -4.96 -3.10 21.67
CA SER A 4 -4.81 -2.38 20.40
C SER A 4 -6.09 -2.61 19.60
N THR A 5 -6.81 -1.55 19.27
CA THR A 5 -8.01 -1.64 18.44
C THR A 5 -7.57 -1.82 17.00
N THR A 6 -7.47 -3.06 16.53
CA THR A 6 -7.22 -3.37 15.12
C THR A 6 -8.49 -3.20 14.29
N TYR A 7 -8.37 -2.79 13.04
CA TYR A 7 -9.46 -2.78 12.05
C TYR A 7 -9.29 -3.95 11.08
N ASN A 8 -10.14 -4.98 11.20
CA ASN A 8 -10.06 -6.20 10.37
C ASN A 8 -8.66 -6.86 10.34
N GLY A 9 -7.92 -6.80 11.45
CA GLY A 9 -6.56 -7.35 11.56
C GLY A 9 -5.43 -6.39 11.17
N TRP A 10 -5.75 -5.16 10.77
CA TRP A 10 -4.79 -4.08 10.46
C TRP A 10 -4.78 -3.02 11.55
N ALA A 11 -3.77 -2.16 11.56
CA ALA A 11 -3.62 -1.07 12.54
C ALA A 11 -4.83 -0.13 12.58
N ASN A 12 -5.42 0.20 11.43
CA ASN A 12 -6.55 1.12 11.29
C ASN A 12 -7.29 0.94 9.95
N TYR A 13 -8.32 1.77 9.73
CA TYR A 13 -9.14 1.74 8.52
C TYR A 13 -8.33 2.05 7.26
N GLU A 14 -7.46 3.06 7.32
CA GLU A 14 -6.67 3.54 6.20
C GLU A 14 -5.72 2.46 5.70
N THR A 15 -5.06 1.77 6.64
CA THR A 15 -4.12 0.66 6.34
C THR A 15 -4.87 -0.54 5.76
N TRP A 16 -6.00 -0.93 6.36
CA TRP A 16 -6.85 -1.97 5.79
C TRP A 16 -7.40 -1.62 4.41
N ASN A 17 -7.83 -0.38 4.18
CA ASN A 17 -8.40 0.05 2.92
C ASN A 17 -7.33 0.04 1.81
N ALA A 18 -6.13 0.54 2.11
CA ALA A 18 -5.00 0.51 1.20
C ALA A 18 -4.62 -0.92 0.81
N SER A 19 -4.52 -1.84 1.78
CA SER A 19 -4.19 -3.24 1.54
C SER A 19 -5.30 -3.98 0.78
N LEU A 20 -6.57 -3.67 1.06
CA LEU A 20 -7.72 -4.21 0.34
C LEU A 20 -7.65 -3.87 -1.15
N TRP A 21 -7.51 -2.59 -1.49
CA TRP A 21 -7.48 -2.15 -2.89
C TRP A 21 -6.24 -2.64 -3.61
N MET A 22 -5.07 -2.59 -2.96
CA MET A 22 -3.82 -3.10 -3.52
C MET A 22 -3.91 -4.58 -3.92
N GLN A 23 -4.61 -5.41 -3.14
CA GLN A 23 -4.72 -6.84 -3.41
C GLN A 23 -5.84 -7.22 -4.37
N ASN A 24 -6.89 -6.39 -4.49
CA ASN A 24 -8.08 -6.73 -5.29
C ASN A 24 -8.13 -6.07 -6.68
N ASP A 25 -7.32 -5.04 -6.93
CA ASP A 25 -7.19 -4.43 -8.24
C ASP A 25 -5.93 -4.92 -8.96
N GLU A 26 -6.08 -5.47 -10.16
CA GLU A 26 -4.97 -6.08 -10.91
C GLU A 26 -3.84 -5.08 -11.23
N PHE A 27 -4.18 -3.82 -11.54
CA PHE A 27 -3.16 -2.81 -11.82
C PHE A 27 -2.38 -2.44 -10.56
N LEU A 28 -3.08 -2.25 -9.43
CA LEU A 28 -2.44 -1.94 -8.14
C LEU A 28 -1.59 -3.11 -7.65
N TYR A 29 -2.11 -4.33 -7.74
CA TYR A 29 -1.42 -5.57 -7.36
C TYR A 29 -0.10 -5.74 -8.11
N ASN A 30 -0.14 -5.61 -9.44
CA ASN A 30 1.06 -5.74 -10.27
C ASN A 30 2.05 -4.59 -10.01
N THR A 31 1.55 -3.38 -9.76
CA THR A 31 2.39 -2.23 -9.40
C THR A 31 3.10 -2.45 -8.07
N ALA A 32 2.39 -2.95 -7.05
CA ALA A 32 2.95 -3.26 -5.74
C ALA A 32 4.05 -4.33 -5.83
N ARG A 33 3.79 -5.43 -6.55
CA ARG A 33 4.80 -6.47 -6.79
C ARG A 33 6.03 -5.94 -7.51
N ALA A 34 5.85 -5.09 -8.52
CA ALA A 34 6.97 -4.45 -9.20
C ALA A 34 7.76 -3.51 -8.28
N CYS A 35 7.09 -2.80 -7.36
CA CYS A 35 7.76 -1.94 -6.38
C CYS A 35 8.63 -2.76 -5.41
N VAL A 36 8.24 -3.99 -5.08
CA VAL A 36 9.08 -4.90 -4.28
C VAL A 36 10.24 -5.46 -5.11
N GLN A 37 9.96 -6.04 -6.27
CA GLN A 37 10.97 -6.71 -7.11
C GLN A 37 12.05 -5.74 -7.60
N TYR A 38 11.68 -4.51 -7.89
CA TYR A 38 12.57 -3.48 -8.41
C TYR A 38 12.79 -2.37 -7.40
N ALA A 39 12.73 -2.66 -6.09
CA ALA A 39 12.86 -1.64 -5.04
C ALA A 39 14.19 -0.86 -5.11
N GLU A 40 15.27 -1.45 -5.65
CA GLU A 40 16.57 -0.78 -5.85
C GLU A 40 17.15 -0.13 -4.56
N GLY A 41 16.82 -0.69 -3.40
CA GLY A 41 17.23 -0.17 -2.08
C GLY A 41 16.30 0.89 -1.49
N GLU A 42 15.21 1.24 -2.18
CA GLU A 42 14.10 2.04 -1.67
C GLU A 42 13.13 1.17 -0.85
N ASN A 43 12.41 1.77 0.11
CA ASN A 43 11.27 1.10 0.73
C ASN A 43 10.17 0.87 -0.34
N PRO A 44 9.65 -0.37 -0.50
CA PRO A 44 8.63 -0.67 -1.52
C PRO A 44 7.36 0.18 -1.42
N TRP A 45 6.90 0.49 -0.20
CA TRP A 45 5.73 1.33 0.03
C TRP A 45 6.00 2.78 -0.40
N THR A 46 7.15 3.35 -0.01
CA THR A 46 7.57 4.67 -0.49
C THR A 46 7.62 4.74 -2.02
N LYS A 47 8.18 3.71 -2.65
CA LYS A 47 8.23 3.61 -4.12
C LYS A 47 6.84 3.55 -4.73
N PHE A 48 5.93 2.76 -4.15
CA PHE A 48 4.53 2.68 -4.58
C PHE A 48 3.84 4.05 -4.50
N ILE A 49 3.97 4.76 -3.38
CA ILE A 49 3.42 6.12 -3.23
C ILE A 49 3.93 7.04 -4.34
N ARG A 50 5.24 7.03 -4.62
CA ARG A 50 5.82 7.84 -5.71
C ARG A 50 5.25 7.45 -7.07
N CYS A 51 5.12 6.16 -7.37
CA CYS A 51 4.49 5.68 -8.59
C CYS A 51 3.04 6.18 -8.73
N MET A 52 2.28 6.21 -7.63
CA MET A 52 0.87 6.62 -7.60
C MET A 52 0.65 8.13 -7.48
N THR A 53 1.62 8.92 -7.03
CA THR A 53 1.43 10.38 -6.84
C THR A 53 2.21 11.22 -7.86
N GLU A 54 3.35 10.74 -8.34
CA GLU A 54 4.23 11.46 -9.28
C GLU A 54 4.24 10.83 -10.68
N GLY A 55 3.84 9.56 -10.82
CA GLY A 55 3.79 8.86 -12.10
C GLY A 55 2.78 9.45 -13.08
N GLN A 56 3.04 9.31 -14.39
CA GLN A 56 2.16 9.87 -15.44
C GLN A 56 0.72 9.35 -15.38
N ILE A 57 0.57 8.03 -15.16
CA ILE A 57 -0.72 7.36 -14.98
C ILE A 57 -1.14 7.40 -13.52
N GLY A 58 -0.21 7.08 -12.61
CA GLY A 58 -0.47 6.97 -11.18
C GLY A 58 -1.11 8.21 -10.59
N ARG A 59 -0.70 9.43 -10.97
CA ARG A 59 -1.27 10.69 -10.46
C ARG A 59 -2.79 10.85 -10.66
N MET A 60 -3.41 10.08 -11.55
CA MET A 60 -4.88 10.03 -11.73
C MET A 60 -5.58 9.06 -10.78
N LEU A 61 -4.80 8.26 -10.05
CA LEU A 61 -5.18 7.22 -9.10
C LEU A 61 -4.54 7.52 -7.74
N GLY A 62 -4.49 8.78 -7.31
CA GLY A 62 -3.80 9.21 -6.08
C GLY A 62 -4.43 8.73 -4.76
N GLU A 63 -5.57 8.06 -4.84
CA GLU A 63 -6.31 7.50 -3.72
C GLU A 63 -7.01 6.19 -4.14
N THR A 64 -7.40 5.39 -3.15
CA THR A 64 -8.28 4.24 -3.34
C THR A 64 -9.65 4.70 -3.86
N ALA A 65 -10.46 3.80 -4.41
CA ALA A 65 -11.81 4.20 -4.84
C ALA A 65 -12.75 4.57 -3.67
N ASP A 66 -12.34 4.26 -2.42
CA ASP A 66 -13.02 4.69 -1.19
C ASP A 66 -12.50 6.03 -0.63
N GLY A 67 -11.56 6.68 -1.34
CA GLY A 67 -11.05 8.02 -1.02
C GLY A 67 -9.88 8.07 -0.02
N VAL A 68 -9.23 6.92 0.29
CA VAL A 68 -8.02 6.90 1.11
C VAL A 68 -6.82 7.23 0.22
N LYS A 69 -6.15 8.35 0.50
CA LYS A 69 -4.96 8.75 -0.25
C LYS A 69 -3.80 7.80 0.00
N TRP A 70 -3.04 7.46 -1.04
CA TRP A 70 -1.89 6.57 -0.87
C TRP A 70 -0.81 7.14 0.05
N ASN A 71 -0.72 8.47 0.14
CA ASN A 71 0.18 9.18 1.04
C ASN A 71 -0.52 9.69 2.32
N ASP A 72 -1.64 9.08 2.72
CA ASP A 72 -2.29 9.42 3.98
C ASP A 72 -1.37 9.04 5.16
N PRO A 73 -1.00 9.99 6.04
CA PRO A 73 -0.10 9.73 7.16
C PRO A 73 -0.67 8.77 8.22
N ALA A 74 -1.96 8.43 8.16
CA ALA A 74 -2.55 7.42 9.03
C ALA A 74 -2.26 5.98 8.57
N ILE A 75 -1.83 5.76 7.32
CA ILE A 75 -1.47 4.42 6.86
C ILE A 75 -0.21 3.94 7.61
N ASP A 76 -0.28 2.74 8.17
CA ASP A 76 0.86 2.08 8.79
C ASP A 76 1.78 1.53 7.69
N GLU A 77 2.93 2.19 7.50
CA GLU A 77 3.92 1.84 6.49
C GLU A 77 4.52 0.45 6.73
N ASP A 78 4.76 0.06 7.98
CA ASP A 78 5.40 -1.21 8.30
C ASP A 78 4.48 -2.39 7.93
N GLU A 79 3.19 -2.31 8.26
CA GLU A 79 2.20 -3.33 7.85
C GLU A 79 2.04 -3.41 6.33
N MET A 80 2.07 -2.27 5.63
CA MET A 80 2.01 -2.25 4.17
C MET A 80 3.25 -2.90 3.54
N VAL A 81 4.45 -2.63 4.06
CA VAL A 81 5.69 -3.25 3.59
C VAL A 81 5.67 -4.76 3.85
N GLU A 82 5.26 -5.20 5.04
CA GLU A 82 5.15 -6.62 5.37
C GLU A 82 4.24 -7.35 4.36
N MET A 83 3.03 -6.86 4.14
CA MET A 83 2.11 -7.46 3.16
C MET A 83 2.65 -7.40 1.73
N MET A 84 3.26 -6.29 1.31
CA MET A 84 3.85 -6.17 -0.03
C MET A 84 4.95 -7.23 -0.26
N LEU A 85 5.79 -7.50 0.74
CA LEU A 85 6.82 -8.54 0.68
C LEU A 85 6.21 -9.94 0.54
N GLU A 86 5.07 -10.20 1.19
CA GLU A 86 4.33 -11.46 1.03
C GLU A 86 3.78 -11.67 -0.39
N LEU A 87 3.46 -10.59 -1.14
CA LEU A 87 2.97 -10.70 -2.53
C LEU A 87 3.97 -11.34 -3.51
N VAL A 88 5.24 -11.43 -3.12
CA VAL A 88 6.33 -11.98 -3.95
C VAL A 88 7.03 -13.16 -3.29
N ALA A 89 6.59 -13.61 -2.12
CA ALA A 89 7.10 -14.81 -1.47
C ALA A 89 6.52 -16.07 -2.17
N ASP A 90 7.38 -17.06 -2.44
CA ASP A 90 7.03 -18.36 -3.05
C ASP A 90 6.43 -19.35 -2.03
#